data_AF-A0A6J5Z0B5-F1
#
_entry.id   AF-A0A6J5Z0B5-F1
#
_cell.length_a   1.000
_cell.length_b   1.000
_cell.length_c   1.000
_cell.angle_alpha   90.00
_cell.angle_beta   90.00
_cell.angle_gamma   90.00
#
_symmetry.space_group_name_H-M   'P 1'
#
loop_
_entity.id
_entity.type
_entity.pdbx_description
1 polymer ?
#
loop_
_entity_poly.entity_id
_entity_poly.type
_entity_poly.pdbx_seq_one_letter_code
_entity_poly.pdbx_strand_id
1 'polypeptide(L)'
;MLHGRETGRLVRLPHGEFVEVHEPISPEKAWLLTSHEQLAPLELPEFDSAGVKRPQALKNKIRNRISRAVAVAIPKATESERKELEGHH
;
A
#
# COMPACT_ATOMS: atom_id res chain seq x y z
N MET A 1 -8.18 3.12 -3.56
CA MET A 1 -8.42 2.91 -4.99
C MET A 1 -8.23 4.25 -5.66
N LEU A 2 -7.35 4.33 -6.66
CA LEU A 2 -7.06 5.59 -7.39
C LEU A 2 -8.07 5.90 -8.49
N HIS A 3 -8.97 4.94 -8.77
CA HIS A 3 -10.01 5.04 -9.76
C HIS A 3 -11.33 4.71 -9.05
N GLY A 4 -12.37 5.48 -9.35
CA GLY A 4 -13.70 5.28 -8.78
C GLY A 4 -14.34 3.98 -9.27
N ARG A 5 -15.66 3.88 -9.14
CA ARG A 5 -16.41 2.80 -9.79
C ARG A 5 -16.51 3.10 -11.29
N GLU A 6 -16.22 2.11 -12.11
CA GLU A 6 -16.46 2.12 -13.56
C GLU A 6 -17.95 2.42 -13.83
N THR A 7 -18.21 3.43 -14.66
CA THR A 7 -19.58 3.83 -15.05
C THR A 7 -19.92 3.36 -16.45
N GLY A 8 -18.93 3.00 -17.26
CA GLY A 8 -19.09 2.71 -18.69
C GLY A 8 -19.34 3.95 -19.55
N ARG A 9 -19.24 5.16 -18.98
CA ARG A 9 -19.44 6.41 -19.72
C ARG A 9 -18.12 6.90 -20.34
N LEU A 10 -18.02 6.82 -21.66
CA LEU A 10 -16.92 7.38 -22.43
C LEU A 10 -17.24 8.80 -22.91
N VAL A 11 -16.30 9.72 -22.70
CA VAL A 11 -16.36 11.10 -23.20
C VAL A 11 -15.25 11.29 -24.22
N ARG A 12 -15.61 11.75 -25.42
CA ARG A 12 -14.64 12.12 -26.46
C ARG A 12 -14.20 13.56 -26.24
N LEU A 13 -12.90 13.76 -26.07
CA LEU A 13 -12.28 15.07 -25.94
C LEU A 13 -12.17 15.78 -27.31
N PRO A 14 -12.04 17.11 -27.36
CA PRO A 14 -11.94 17.86 -28.60
C PRO A 14 -10.79 17.43 -29.52
N HIS A 15 -9.71 16.89 -28.95
CA HIS A 15 -8.55 16.34 -29.68
C HIS A 15 -8.71 14.86 -30.09
N GLY A 16 -9.87 14.26 -29.82
CA GLY A 16 -10.24 12.92 -30.30
C GLY A 16 -9.93 11.77 -29.35
N GLU A 17 -9.30 12.01 -28.20
CA GLU A 17 -9.11 10.99 -27.16
C GLU A 17 -10.43 10.66 -26.46
N PHE A 18 -10.52 9.45 -25.91
CA PHE A 18 -11.66 9.03 -25.10
C PHE A 18 -11.21 8.85 -23.65
N VAL A 19 -11.99 9.40 -22.72
CA VAL A 19 -11.80 9.20 -21.28
C VAL A 19 -13.02 8.52 -20.69
N GLU A 20 -12.82 7.53 -19.82
CA GLU A 20 -13.91 6.98 -19.02
C GLU A 20 -14.12 7.85 -17.78
N VAL A 21 -15.35 8.31 -17.56
CA VAL A 21 -15.67 9.10 -16.37
C VAL A 21 -16.05 8.16 -15.24
N HIS A 22 -15.19 8.01 -14.24
CA HIS A 22 -15.48 7.24 -13.04
C HIS A 22 -16.25 8.06 -12.00
N GLU A 23 -17.05 7.36 -11.19
CA GLU A 23 -17.72 7.95 -10.03
C GLU A 23 -16.97 7.59 -8.73
N PRO A 24 -16.83 8.51 -7.76
CA PRO A 24 -16.24 8.17 -6.47
C PRO A 24 -16.96 7.00 -5.80
N ILE A 25 -16.19 6.07 -5.22
CA ILE A 25 -16.76 5.02 -4.37
C ILE A 25 -17.02 5.56 -2.96
N SER A 26 -18.03 5.03 -2.28
CA SER A 26 -18.31 5.44 -0.90
C SER A 26 -17.13 5.12 0.04
N PRO A 27 -16.92 5.89 1.12
CA PRO A 27 -15.85 5.64 2.09
C PRO A 27 -15.87 4.21 2.67
N GLU A 28 -17.05 3.66 2.91
CA GLU A 28 -17.24 2.30 3.45
C GLU A 28 -16.76 1.24 2.45
N LYS A 29 -17.08 1.45 1.16
CA LYS A 29 -16.64 0.56 0.09
C LYS A 29 -15.14 0.66 -0.12
N ALA A 30 -14.57 1.87 -0.05
CA ALA A 30 -13.13 2.07 -0.10
C ALA A 30 -12.41 1.39 1.07
N TRP A 31 -12.97 1.47 2.28
CA TRP A 31 -12.45 0.76 3.45
C TRP A 31 -12.47 -0.75 3.24
N LEU A 32 -13.61 -1.33 2.85
CA LEU A 32 -13.75 -2.76 2.61
C LEU A 32 -12.76 -3.28 1.55
N LEU A 33 -12.59 -2.54 0.45
CA LEU A 33 -11.67 -2.94 -0.63
C LEU A 33 -10.19 -2.79 -0.25
N THR A 34 -9.89 -2.02 0.80
CA THR A 34 -8.52 -1.81 1.30
C THR A 34 -8.27 -2.45 2.66
N SER A 35 -9.21 -3.25 3.19
CA SER A 35 -9.14 -3.81 4.54
C SER A 35 -8.24 -5.04 4.68
N HIS A 36 -7.29 -5.25 3.77
CA HIS A 36 -6.32 -6.35 3.91
C HIS A 36 -5.27 -6.06 5.00
N GLU A 37 -4.76 -7.11 5.62
CA GLU A 37 -3.64 -7.03 6.55
C GLU A 37 -2.36 -6.71 5.78
N GLN A 38 -1.59 -5.72 6.26
CA GLN A 38 -0.29 -5.38 5.71
C GLN A 38 0.78 -5.84 6.69
N LEU A 39 1.40 -6.98 6.39
CA LEU A 39 2.46 -7.54 7.24
C LEU A 39 3.73 -6.70 7.13
N ALA A 40 4.23 -6.25 8.29
CA ALA A 40 5.50 -5.57 8.38
C ALA A 40 6.67 -6.55 8.13
N PRO A 41 7.85 -6.05 7.69
CA PRO A 41 9.05 -6.87 7.63
C PRO A 41 9.35 -7.54 8.97
N LEU A 42 9.90 -8.75 8.93
CA LEU A 42 10.30 -9.47 10.14
C LEU A 42 11.36 -8.71 10.92
N GLU A 43 11.08 -8.43 12.19
CA GLU A 43 12.08 -7.92 13.13
C GLU A 43 12.73 -9.07 13.89
N LEU A 44 13.95 -9.44 13.47
CA LEU A 44 14.76 -10.46 14.14
C LEU A 44 16.02 -9.79 14.72
N PRO A 45 16.05 -9.50 16.04
CA PRO A 45 17.20 -8.85 16.67
C PRO A 45 18.38 -9.82 16.76
N GLU A 46 19.58 -9.31 16.46
CA GLU A 46 20.82 -10.10 16.46
C GLU A 46 21.26 -10.51 17.88
N PHE A 47 20.88 -9.72 18.89
CA PHE A 47 21.24 -9.89 20.29
C PHE A 47 19.99 -10.09 21.17
N ASP A 48 20.16 -10.76 22.30
CA ASP A 48 19.14 -10.82 23.36
C ASP A 48 19.15 -9.56 24.24
N SER A 49 18.31 -9.53 25.27
CA SER A 49 18.22 -8.41 26.22
C SER A 49 19.49 -8.21 27.05
N ALA A 50 20.38 -9.21 27.13
CA ALA A 50 21.67 -9.13 27.79
C ALA A 50 22.81 -8.75 26.82
N GLY A 51 22.52 -8.52 25.54
CA GLY A 51 23.53 -8.18 24.53
C GLY A 51 24.31 -9.39 24.01
N VAL A 52 23.88 -10.62 24.29
CA VAL A 52 24.53 -11.85 23.81
C VAL A 52 23.96 -12.21 22.44
N LYS A 53 24.85 -12.61 21.51
CA LYS A 53 24.44 -13.03 20.15
C LYS A 53 23.58 -14.29 20.23
N ARG A 54 22.39 -14.23 19.63
CA ARG A 54 21.50 -15.39 19.57
C ARG A 54 22.10 -16.50 18.70
N PRO A 55 21.89 -17.79 19.05
CA PRO A 55 22.22 -18.88 18.14
C PRO A 55 21.49 -18.67 16.81
N GLN A 56 22.20 -18.81 15.69
CA GLN A 56 21.71 -18.52 14.32
C GLN A 56 21.59 -17.03 13.94
N ALA A 57 22.25 -16.11 14.66
CA ALA A 57 22.31 -14.67 14.34
C ALA A 57 22.53 -14.37 12.84
N LEU A 58 23.46 -15.06 12.18
CA LEU A 58 23.74 -14.86 10.74
C LEU A 58 22.56 -15.25 9.84
N LYS A 59 21.91 -16.40 10.11
CA LYS A 59 20.73 -16.84 9.36
C LYS A 59 19.57 -15.89 9.55
N ASN A 60 19.36 -15.41 10.78
CA ASN A 60 18.33 -14.43 11.11
C ASN A 60 18.57 -13.09 10.40
N LYS A 61 19.84 -12.65 10.31
CA LYS A 61 20.22 -11.44 9.58
C LYS A 61 19.90 -11.55 8.09
N ILE A 62 20.22 -12.67 7.45
CA ILE A 62 19.88 -12.92 6.04
C ILE A 62 18.36 -12.96 5.86
N ARG A 63 17.63 -13.68 6.70
CA ARG A 63 16.16 -13.76 6.66
C ARG A 63 15.50 -12.38 6.84
N ASN A 64 15.98 -11.56 7.77
CA ASN A 64 15.50 -10.19 7.98
C ASN A 64 15.73 -9.33 6.74
N ARG A 65 16.93 -9.40 6.12
CA ARG A 65 17.22 -8.67 4.87
C ARG A 65 16.30 -9.09 3.71
N ILE A 66 16.07 -10.38 3.53
CA ILE A 66 15.16 -10.89 2.49
C ILE A 66 13.72 -10.42 2.79
N SER A 67 13.29 -10.53 4.05
CA SER A 67 11.96 -10.07 4.45
C SER A 67 11.75 -8.58 4.17
N ARG A 68 12.75 -7.73 4.45
CA ARG A 68 12.70 -6.30 4.12
C ARG A 68 12.66 -6.05 2.61
N ALA A 69 13.41 -6.81 1.82
CA ALA A 69 13.44 -6.66 0.37
C ALA A 69 12.12 -7.08 -0.31
N VAL A 70 11.45 -8.11 0.22
CA VAL A 70 10.19 -8.63 -0.32
C VAL A 70 8.96 -7.91 0.24
N ALA A 71 9.10 -7.23 1.38
CA ALA A 71 8.06 -6.37 1.94
C ALA A 71 7.91 -5.08 1.11
N VAL A 72 7.34 -5.21 -0.10
CA VAL A 72 7.02 -4.09 -1.01
C VAL A 72 5.61 -3.55 -0.73
N ALA A 73 5.12 -3.69 0.52
CA ALA A 73 3.79 -3.21 0.88
C ALA A 73 3.81 -1.68 0.93
N ILE A 74 3.08 -1.04 0.01
CA ILE A 74 2.81 0.39 0.07
C ILE A 74 1.87 0.62 1.26
N PRO A 75 2.25 1.46 2.25
CA PRO A 75 1.39 1.73 3.39
C PRO A 75 0.06 2.31 2.92
N LYS A 76 -1.02 2.01 3.64
CA LYS A 76 -2.32 2.64 3.37
C LYS A 76 -2.17 4.15 3.52
N ALA A 77 -2.69 4.89 2.53
CA ALA A 77 -2.68 6.35 2.55
C ALA A 77 -3.27 6.87 3.86
N THR A 78 -2.54 7.78 4.48
CA THR A 78 -2.99 8.52 5.66
C THR A 78 -4.15 9.44 5.30
N GLU A 79 -4.86 9.95 6.30
CA GLU A 79 -6.00 10.85 6.06
C GLU A 79 -5.57 12.15 5.36
N SER A 80 -4.38 12.68 5.69
CA SER A 80 -3.81 13.85 5.04
C SER A 80 -3.47 13.59 3.57
N GLU A 81 -2.80 12.48 3.27
CA GLU A 81 -2.45 12.11 1.88
C GLU A 81 -3.71 11.84 1.04
N ARG A 82 -4.76 11.25 1.63
CA ARG A 82 -6.05 11.07 0.95
C ARG A 82 -6.67 12.40 0.56
N LYS A 83 -6.70 13.39 1.47
CA LYS A 83 -7.28 14.72 1.20
C LYS A 83 -6.51 15.47 0.11
N GLU A 84 -5.19 15.35 0.09
CA GLU A 84 -4.35 15.93 -0.98
C GLU A 84 -4.66 15.29 -2.33
N LEU A 85 -4.76 13.95 -2.39
CA LEU A 85 -5.07 13.22 -3.61
C LEU A 85 -6.47 13.52 -4.17
N GLU A 86 -7.47 13.68 -3.30
CA GLU A 86 -8.85 14.04 -3.70
C GLU A 86 -8.94 15.43 -4.37
N GLY A 87 -8.01 16.35 -4.08
CA GLY A 87 -7.99 17.70 -4.66
C GLY A 87 -7.31 17.82 -6.03
N HIS A 88 -6.69 16.75 -6.53
CA HIS A 88 -5.91 16.74 -7.79
C HIS A 88 -6.64 16.07 -8.97
N HIS A 89 -7.96 15.84 -8.86
CA HIS A 89 -8.80 15.22 -9.90
C HIS A 89 -9.78 16.20 -10.55
#